data_AF-A0AAD7XBI1-F1
#
_entry.id   AF-A0AAD7XBI1-F1
#
_cell.length_a   1.000
_cell.length_b   1.000
_cell.length_c   1.000
_cell.angle_alpha   90.00
_cell.angle_beta   90.00
_cell.angle_gamma   90.00
#
_symmetry.space_group_name_H-M   'P 1'
#
loop_
_entity.id
_entity.type
_entity.pdbx_description
1 polymer ?
#
loop_
_entity_poly.entity_id
_entity_poly.type
_entity_poly.pdbx_seq_one_letter_code
_entity_poly.pdbx_strand_id
1 'polypeptide(L)'
;MPVVLPEQGRSGTVGEPPINLDWIAKDPDIDLPVYIIVSGPRDGSSHDLRGLHWRLSWQVARDKWRYVHIVEHWRDHQRAPNPRYVYWGALTQSSGHSTSKLTKVLVGVMSLATRKSIEQLALEVPVMWPDGTWNCQNWILDLLTRMHRAGIISQRRWEEVVGAAHNGQEQLSYGNIVP
;
A
#
# COMPACT_ATOMS: atom_id res chain seq x y z
N MET A 1 -1.13 -21.15 11.49
CA MET A 1 -1.18 -19.71 11.83
C MET A 1 -0.16 -19.01 10.95
N PRO A 2 -0.47 -17.83 10.39
CA PRO A 2 0.47 -17.09 9.56
C PRO A 2 1.70 -16.69 10.40
N VAL A 3 2.89 -16.80 9.83
CA VAL A 3 4.17 -16.56 10.52
C VAL A 3 4.59 -15.11 10.29
N VAL A 4 4.89 -14.37 11.36
CA VAL A 4 5.40 -12.99 11.24
C VAL A 4 6.84 -13.03 10.75
N LEU A 5 7.16 -12.27 9.70
CA LEU A 5 8.53 -12.05 9.25
C LEU A 5 9.20 -10.96 10.10
N PRO A 6 10.43 -11.21 10.60
CA PRO A 6 11.14 -10.22 11.41
C PRO A 6 11.53 -8.98 10.60
N GLU A 7 11.74 -7.87 11.32
CA GLU A 7 12.14 -6.57 10.77
C GLU A 7 11.29 -6.12 9.59
N GLN A 8 9.95 -6.27 9.70
CA GLN A 8 9.03 -5.85 8.64
C GLN A 8 9.32 -6.56 7.30
N GLY A 9 9.79 -7.81 7.37
CA GLY A 9 10.17 -8.60 6.21
C GLY A 9 11.59 -8.37 5.69
N ARG A 10 12.39 -7.45 6.28
CA ARG A 10 13.75 -7.12 5.80
C ARG A 10 14.84 -8.07 6.29
N SER A 11 14.62 -8.77 7.41
CA SER A 11 15.64 -9.65 7.95
C SER A 11 15.96 -10.79 6.96
N GLY A 12 17.25 -10.92 6.65
CA GLY A 12 17.75 -11.91 5.69
C GLY A 12 17.34 -11.67 4.24
N THR A 13 16.92 -10.45 3.87
CA THR A 13 16.69 -10.10 2.46
C THR A 13 18.00 -9.86 1.74
N VAL A 14 18.06 -10.29 0.47
CA VAL A 14 19.13 -9.95 -0.46
C VAL A 14 18.71 -8.73 -1.29
N GLY A 15 19.67 -7.84 -1.58
CA GLY A 15 19.50 -6.67 -2.44
C GLY A 15 19.03 -5.41 -1.71
N GLU A 16 19.00 -4.31 -2.45
CA GLU A 16 18.73 -2.97 -1.93
C GLU A 16 17.23 -2.64 -1.87
N PRO A 17 16.82 -1.71 -0.96
CA PRO A 17 15.48 -1.16 -0.94
C PRO A 17 15.14 -0.43 -2.25
N PRO A 18 13.85 -0.25 -2.58
CA PRO A 18 13.46 0.62 -3.67
C PRO A 18 13.97 2.04 -3.48
N ILE A 19 14.28 2.73 -4.58
CA ILE A 19 14.73 4.12 -4.56
C ILE A 19 13.67 5.00 -3.88
N ASN A 20 14.12 5.80 -2.91
CA ASN A 20 13.33 6.82 -2.24
C ASN A 20 13.75 8.21 -2.75
N LEU A 21 12.79 8.98 -3.26
CA LEU A 21 12.99 10.31 -3.83
C LEU A 21 12.68 11.45 -2.84
N ASP A 22 12.58 11.17 -1.53
CA ASP A 22 12.35 12.19 -0.48
C ASP A 22 13.38 13.34 -0.51
N TRP A 23 14.59 13.07 -1.01
CA TRP A 23 15.63 14.10 -1.15
C TRP A 23 15.32 15.12 -2.26
N ILE A 24 14.51 14.74 -3.27
CA ILE A 24 14.03 15.64 -4.33
C ILE A 24 12.68 16.25 -3.93
N ALA A 25 11.76 15.41 -3.43
CA ALA A 25 10.38 15.79 -3.12
C ALA A 25 10.03 15.32 -1.71
N LYS A 26 10.29 16.20 -0.73
CA LYS A 26 9.95 15.96 0.68
C LYS A 26 8.45 15.99 0.89
N ASP A 27 7.97 15.30 1.92
CA ASP A 27 6.60 15.45 2.40
C ASP A 27 6.39 16.87 2.95
N PRO A 28 5.59 17.73 2.27
CA PRO A 28 5.50 19.14 2.61
C PRO A 28 4.65 19.36 3.87
N ASP A 29 4.97 20.38 4.66
CA ASP A 29 4.18 20.76 5.84
C ASP A 29 2.92 21.57 5.45
N ILE A 30 2.03 20.91 4.72
CA ILE A 30 0.71 21.39 4.32
C ILE A 30 -0.29 20.25 4.47
N ASP A 31 -1.58 20.58 4.53
CA ASP A 31 -2.64 19.60 4.49
C ASP A 31 -2.73 18.95 3.10
N LEU A 32 -2.67 17.62 3.06
CA LEU A 32 -2.70 16.84 1.81
C LEU A 32 -3.82 15.80 1.84
N PRO A 33 -4.50 15.56 0.70
CA PRO A 33 -5.41 14.44 0.59
C PRO A 33 -4.63 13.11 0.57
N VAL A 34 -5.02 12.23 1.48
CA VAL A 34 -4.50 10.87 1.61
C VAL A 34 -5.52 9.91 0.99
N TYR A 35 -5.06 8.98 0.16
CA TYR A 35 -5.89 8.05 -0.59
C TYR A 35 -5.47 6.59 -0.36
N ILE A 36 -6.44 5.68 -0.39
CA ILE A 36 -6.18 4.30 -0.81
C ILE A 36 -6.20 4.29 -2.33
N ILE A 37 -5.11 3.82 -2.94
CA ILE A 37 -5.02 3.56 -4.37
C ILE A 37 -5.13 2.05 -4.56
N VAL A 38 -6.12 1.65 -5.36
CA VAL A 38 -6.32 0.28 -5.82
C VAL A 38 -5.93 0.22 -7.29
N SER A 39 -5.01 -0.68 -7.65
CA SER A 39 -4.57 -0.89 -9.03
C SER A 39 -4.65 -2.35 -9.44
N GLY A 40 -4.84 -2.58 -10.75
CA GLY A 40 -4.82 -3.90 -11.38
C GLY A 40 -3.58 -4.74 -11.03
N PRO A 41 -3.64 -6.07 -11.21
CA PRO A 41 -2.51 -6.94 -10.97
C PRO A 41 -1.37 -6.61 -11.95
N ARG A 42 -0.13 -6.77 -11.50
CA ARG A 42 1.08 -6.37 -12.26
C ARG A 42 1.28 -7.18 -13.53
N ASP A 43 0.77 -8.40 -13.59
CA ASP A 43 0.89 -9.33 -14.72
C ASP A 43 -0.25 -9.22 -15.73
N GLY A 44 -1.23 -8.33 -15.49
CA GLY A 44 -2.39 -8.16 -16.36
C GLY A 44 -3.43 -9.28 -16.26
N SER A 45 -3.30 -10.22 -15.32
CA SER A 45 -4.29 -11.28 -15.09
C SER A 45 -5.57 -10.69 -14.48
N SER A 46 -6.54 -10.30 -15.32
CA SER A 46 -7.68 -9.45 -14.93
C SER A 46 -8.69 -10.07 -13.96
N HIS A 47 -8.42 -11.25 -13.38
CA HIS A 47 -9.45 -12.06 -12.72
C HIS A 47 -9.21 -12.37 -11.24
N ASP A 48 -7.99 -12.18 -10.70
CA ASP A 48 -7.78 -12.36 -9.26
C ASP A 48 -7.96 -11.05 -8.49
N LEU A 49 -9.10 -10.95 -7.81
CA LEU A 49 -9.42 -9.86 -6.88
C LEU A 49 -8.36 -9.73 -5.77
N ARG A 50 -7.71 -10.82 -5.35
CA ARG A 50 -6.62 -10.82 -4.36
C ARG A 50 -5.27 -10.41 -4.95
N GLY A 51 -5.16 -10.37 -6.28
CA GLY A 51 -4.00 -9.88 -7.03
C GLY A 51 -3.97 -8.35 -7.20
N LEU A 52 -5.03 -7.65 -6.82
CA LEU A 52 -5.04 -6.19 -6.84
C LEU A 52 -4.15 -5.61 -5.76
N HIS A 53 -3.39 -4.58 -6.14
CA HIS A 53 -2.45 -3.93 -5.24
C HIS A 53 -3.10 -2.75 -4.54
N TRP A 54 -3.18 -2.82 -3.21
CA TRP A 54 -3.65 -1.72 -2.38
C TRP A 54 -2.47 -0.98 -1.77
N ARG A 55 -2.55 0.35 -1.76
CA ARG A 55 -1.54 1.21 -1.12
C ARG A 55 -2.14 2.49 -0.57
N LEU A 56 -1.68 2.92 0.59
CA LEU A 56 -2.02 4.23 1.13
C LEU A 56 -1.02 5.26 0.59
N SER A 57 -1.52 6.39 0.07
CA SER A 57 -0.68 7.33 -0.69
C SER A 57 -1.15 8.78 -0.60
N TRP A 58 -0.22 9.72 -0.73
CA TRP A 58 -0.50 11.14 -0.94
C TRP A 58 0.50 11.75 -1.92
N GLN A 59 0.08 12.80 -2.62
CA GLN A 59 0.91 13.47 -3.60
C GLN A 59 1.74 14.57 -2.93
N VAL A 60 3.07 14.44 -2.93
CA VAL A 60 4.00 15.39 -2.29
C VAL A 60 4.51 16.45 -3.26
N ALA A 61 4.51 16.16 -4.56
CA ALA A 61 4.79 17.10 -5.63
C ALA A 61 4.16 16.62 -6.95
N ARG A 62 4.27 17.42 -8.02
CA ARG A 62 3.85 17.01 -9.37
C ARG A 62 4.52 15.68 -9.73
N ASP A 63 3.71 14.67 -10.05
CA ASP A 63 4.13 13.31 -10.39
C ASP A 63 4.98 12.58 -9.31
N LYS A 64 5.02 13.09 -8.07
CA LYS A 64 5.70 12.46 -6.93
C LYS A 64 4.71 12.10 -5.85
N TRP A 65 4.70 10.83 -5.49
CA TRP A 65 3.77 10.27 -4.53
C TRP A 65 4.53 9.59 -3.40
N ARG A 66 4.06 9.84 -2.18
CA ARG A 66 4.46 9.11 -1.00
C ARG A 66 3.61 7.86 -0.92
N TYR A 67 4.23 6.70 -0.83
CA TYR A 67 3.58 5.39 -0.78
C TYR A 67 3.85 4.68 0.55
N VAL A 68 2.80 4.14 1.13
CA VAL A 68 2.82 3.29 2.32
C VAL A 68 2.15 1.96 1.95
N HIS A 69 2.96 0.93 1.72
CA HIS A 69 2.53 -0.43 1.44
C HIS A 69 3.66 -1.43 1.68
N ILE A 70 3.33 -2.71 1.82
CA ILE A 70 4.29 -3.79 1.57
C ILE A 70 4.48 -4.01 0.06
N VAL A 71 5.68 -4.42 -0.33
CA VAL A 71 5.99 -4.87 -1.69
C VAL A 71 6.29 -6.36 -1.68
N GLU A 72 5.95 -7.02 -2.77
CA GLU A 72 6.51 -8.33 -3.10
C GLU A 72 7.96 -8.14 -3.57
N HIS A 73 8.87 -8.82 -2.88
CA HIS A 73 10.30 -8.80 -3.12
C HIS A 73 10.74 -10.18 -3.57
N TRP A 74 11.10 -10.28 -4.84
CA TRP A 74 11.70 -11.46 -5.44
C TRP A 74 13.14 -11.17 -5.84
N ARG A 75 14.03 -12.13 -5.56
CA ARG A 75 15.45 -12.06 -5.92
C ARG A 75 15.99 -13.45 -6.22
N ASP A 76 16.88 -13.53 -7.20
CA ASP A 76 17.71 -14.72 -7.38
C ASP A 76 18.52 -14.98 -6.10
N HIS A 77 18.64 -16.25 -5.72
CA HIS A 77 19.37 -16.72 -4.52
C HIS A 77 18.82 -16.26 -3.15
N GLN A 78 17.64 -15.64 -3.08
CA GLN A 78 16.95 -15.38 -1.81
C GLN A 78 16.48 -16.69 -1.18
N ARG A 79 16.86 -16.94 0.09
CA ARG A 79 16.30 -18.05 0.87
C ARG A 79 14.80 -17.85 1.11
N ALA A 80 14.06 -18.95 1.21
CA ALA A 80 12.62 -18.94 1.47
C ALA A 80 12.25 -18.01 2.65
N PRO A 81 11.17 -17.22 2.53
CA PRO A 81 10.23 -17.20 1.40
C PRO A 81 10.80 -16.42 0.20
N ASN A 82 10.48 -16.87 -1.01
CA ASN A 82 10.80 -16.16 -2.25
C ASN A 82 9.75 -16.51 -3.32
N PRO A 83 8.90 -15.57 -3.76
CA PRO A 83 8.85 -14.17 -3.33
C PRO A 83 8.51 -14.01 -1.85
N ARG A 84 8.84 -12.86 -1.24
CA ARG A 84 8.47 -12.49 0.13
C ARG A 84 7.89 -11.08 0.19
N TYR A 85 7.10 -10.80 1.20
CA TYR A 85 6.66 -9.43 1.46
C TYR A 85 7.67 -8.66 2.30
N VAL A 86 7.85 -7.38 1.97
CA VAL A 86 8.72 -6.46 2.70
C VAL A 86 8.05 -5.08 2.79
N TYR A 87 8.03 -4.50 3.99
CA TYR A 87 7.78 -3.07 4.16
C TYR A 87 9.12 -2.36 4.31
N TRP A 88 9.47 -1.49 3.36
CA TRP A 88 10.73 -0.73 3.35
C TRP A 88 10.63 0.62 4.07
N GLY A 89 9.51 0.88 4.76
CA GLY A 89 9.13 2.21 5.19
C GLY A 89 8.31 2.92 4.12
N ALA A 90 7.82 4.11 4.45
CA ALA A 90 7.17 4.98 3.49
C ALA A 90 8.22 5.48 2.48
N LEU A 91 7.85 5.51 1.19
CA LEU A 91 8.76 5.83 0.09
C LEU A 91 8.15 6.89 -0.82
N THR A 92 8.91 7.92 -1.18
CA THR A 92 8.50 8.84 -2.25
C THR A 92 9.02 8.32 -3.57
N GLN A 93 8.13 8.19 -4.54
CA GLN A 93 8.45 7.68 -5.86
C GLN A 93 7.74 8.50 -6.93
N SER A 94 8.29 8.48 -8.15
CA SER A 94 7.59 9.02 -9.31
C SER A 94 6.39 8.13 -9.63
N SER A 95 5.23 8.70 -9.90
CA SER A 95 4.19 7.95 -10.62
C SER A 95 4.74 7.65 -12.02
N GLY A 96 4.96 6.38 -12.34
CA GLY A 96 5.27 5.98 -13.72
C GLY A 96 4.14 6.41 -14.66
N HIS A 97 4.41 6.49 -15.97
CA HIS A 97 3.44 6.74 -17.04
C HIS A 97 2.43 5.59 -17.22
N SER A 98 1.97 4.96 -16.13
CA SER A 98 1.07 3.82 -16.22
C SER A 98 -0.34 4.29 -16.52
N THR A 99 -0.77 3.97 -17.73
CA THR A 99 -2.11 4.05 -18.31
C THR A 99 -3.11 3.06 -17.68
N SER A 100 -2.76 2.39 -16.58
CA SER A 100 -3.61 1.38 -15.95
C SER A 100 -4.75 2.01 -15.14
N LYS A 101 -5.96 1.49 -15.34
CA LYS A 101 -7.15 1.76 -14.51
C LYS A 101 -6.75 1.69 -13.02
N LEU A 102 -6.92 2.80 -12.32
CA LEU A 102 -6.65 2.90 -10.89
C LEU A 102 -7.83 3.59 -10.21
N THR A 103 -8.20 3.09 -9.05
CA THR A 103 -9.25 3.69 -8.22
C THR A 103 -8.58 4.40 -7.06
N LYS A 104 -8.91 5.69 -6.87
CA LYS A 104 -8.49 6.47 -5.70
C LYS A 104 -9.67 6.65 -4.76
N VAL A 105 -9.54 6.13 -3.55
CA VAL A 105 -10.52 6.30 -2.48
C VAL A 105 -9.94 7.28 -1.48
N LEU A 106 -10.54 8.46 -1.34
CA LEU A 106 -10.09 9.46 -0.37
C LEU A 106 -10.24 8.89 1.04
N VAL A 107 -9.19 8.94 1.85
CA VAL A 107 -9.23 8.61 3.28
C VAL A 107 -9.56 9.88 4.07
N GLY A 108 -8.88 10.97 3.75
CA GLY A 108 -9.11 12.28 4.36
C GLY A 108 -8.07 13.29 3.91
N VAL A 109 -8.24 14.54 4.32
CA VAL A 109 -7.21 15.57 4.22
C VAL A 109 -6.48 15.64 5.55
N MET A 110 -5.17 15.49 5.55
CA MET A 110 -4.37 15.25 6.75
C MET A 110 -3.16 16.17 6.76
N SER A 111 -2.79 16.67 7.94
CA SER A 111 -1.56 17.44 8.16
C SER A 111 -0.31 16.57 8.11
N LEU A 112 0.88 17.18 8.03
CA LEU A 112 2.15 16.45 8.06
C LEU A 112 2.29 15.61 9.33
N ALA A 113 1.91 16.16 10.49
CA ALA A 113 1.95 15.44 11.77
C ALA A 113 1.09 14.17 11.71
N THR A 114 -0.13 14.26 11.20
CA THR A 114 -1.02 13.10 11.05
C THR A 114 -0.44 12.07 10.06
N ARG A 115 0.12 12.52 8.93
CA ARG A 115 0.75 11.63 7.95
C ARG A 115 1.99 10.92 8.53
N LYS A 116 2.78 11.60 9.37
CA LYS A 116 3.89 10.98 10.10
C LYS A 116 3.41 9.96 11.13
N SER A 117 2.32 10.24 11.84
CA SER A 117 1.70 9.25 12.74
C SER A 117 1.25 7.99 11.98
N ILE A 118 0.72 8.14 10.76
CA ILE A 118 0.38 7.00 9.89
C ILE A 118 1.64 6.19 9.51
N GLU A 119 2.74 6.86 9.13
CA GLU A 119 4.01 6.18 8.84
C GLU A 119 4.53 5.40 10.06
N GLN A 120 4.34 5.92 11.28
CA GLN A 120 4.69 5.20 12.51
C GLN A 120 3.80 3.98 12.75
N LEU A 121 2.48 4.12 12.61
CA LEU A 121 1.56 2.99 12.73
C LEU A 121 1.86 1.88 11.72
N ALA A 122 2.30 2.25 10.52
CA ALA A 122 2.72 1.29 9.49
C ALA A 122 3.92 0.43 9.91
N LEU A 123 4.85 0.96 10.74
CA LEU A 123 5.97 0.18 11.28
C LEU A 123 5.53 -0.88 12.31
N GLU A 124 4.31 -0.77 12.84
CA GLU A 124 3.74 -1.71 13.81
C GLU A 124 2.88 -2.80 13.17
N VAL A 125 2.52 -2.66 11.90
CA VAL A 125 1.76 -3.68 11.16
C VAL A 125 2.69 -4.84 10.84
N PRO A 126 2.40 -6.07 11.29
CA PRO A 126 3.27 -7.21 11.00
C PRO A 126 3.27 -7.52 9.50
N VAL A 127 4.44 -7.87 8.98
CA VAL A 127 4.59 -8.44 7.63
C VAL A 127 4.64 -9.93 7.78
N MET A 128 3.76 -10.65 7.09
CA MET A 128 3.63 -12.10 7.27
C MET A 128 4.34 -12.87 6.15
N TRP A 129 4.67 -14.12 6.46
CA TRP A 129 5.10 -15.11 5.49
C TRP A 129 4.01 -15.28 4.42
N PRO A 130 4.37 -15.32 3.12
CA PRO A 130 3.40 -15.49 2.05
C PRO A 130 2.89 -16.95 2.04
N ASP A 131 1.76 -17.19 2.70
CA ASP A 131 1.07 -18.48 2.79
C ASP A 131 -0.17 -18.57 1.90
N GLY A 132 -0.37 -17.58 1.02
CA GLY A 132 -1.56 -17.40 0.18
C GLY A 132 -2.75 -16.71 0.88
N THR A 133 -2.73 -16.63 2.21
CA THR A 133 -3.80 -16.00 3.00
C THR A 133 -3.52 -14.52 3.25
N TRP A 134 -2.26 -14.16 3.53
CA TRP A 134 -1.85 -12.77 3.75
C TRP A 134 -1.32 -12.11 2.48
N ASN A 135 -1.79 -10.89 2.17
CA ASN A 135 -1.29 -10.07 1.06
C ASN A 135 -1.26 -8.56 1.42
N CYS A 136 -1.02 -7.71 0.42
CA CYS A 136 -0.99 -6.25 0.58
C CYS A 136 -2.34 -5.65 1.04
N GLN A 137 -3.46 -6.26 0.66
CA GLN A 137 -4.79 -5.82 1.08
C GLN A 137 -4.98 -6.05 2.58
N ASN A 138 -4.62 -7.25 3.08
CA ASN A 138 -4.67 -7.55 4.52
C ASN A 138 -3.82 -6.57 5.34
N TRP A 139 -2.62 -6.27 4.87
CA TRP A 139 -1.72 -5.32 5.52
C TRP A 139 -2.32 -3.90 5.57
N ILE A 140 -2.94 -3.44 4.48
CA ILE A 140 -3.62 -2.14 4.44
C ILE A 140 -4.87 -2.12 5.35
N LEU A 141 -5.61 -3.22 5.45
CA LEU A 141 -6.76 -3.33 6.35
C LEU A 141 -6.34 -3.26 7.83
N ASP A 142 -5.24 -3.90 8.22
CA ASP A 142 -4.68 -3.76 9.58
C ASP A 142 -4.22 -2.31 9.82
N LEU A 143 -3.52 -1.69 8.86
CA LEU A 143 -3.13 -0.28 8.98
C LEU A 143 -4.35 0.64 9.17
N LEU A 144 -5.40 0.48 8.37
CA LEU A 144 -6.65 1.26 8.50
C LEU A 144 -7.33 1.02 9.86
N THR A 145 -7.31 -0.22 10.36
CA THR A 145 -7.84 -0.57 11.69
C THR A 145 -7.07 0.16 12.79
N ARG A 146 -5.74 0.25 12.67
CA ARG A 146 -4.89 1.00 13.62
C ARG A 146 -5.11 2.50 13.53
N MET A 147 -5.25 3.05 12.32
CA MET A 147 -5.60 4.46 12.12
C MET A 147 -6.94 4.80 12.78
N HIS A 148 -7.94 3.92 12.67
CA HIS A 148 -9.21 4.09 13.37
C HIS A 148 -9.03 4.06 14.90
N ARG A 149 -8.32 3.07 15.44
CA ARG A 149 -8.04 2.96 16.88
C ARG A 149 -7.26 4.15 17.44
N ALA A 150 -6.39 4.76 16.64
CA ALA A 150 -5.63 5.95 16.98
C ALA A 150 -6.44 7.26 16.83
N GLY A 151 -7.71 7.19 16.39
CA GLY A 151 -8.56 8.37 16.18
C GLY A 151 -8.20 9.20 14.95
N ILE A 152 -7.35 8.69 14.04
CA ILE A 152 -6.96 9.38 12.80
C ILE A 152 -8.12 9.41 11.80
N ILE A 153 -8.95 8.37 11.79
CA ILE A 153 -10.19 8.29 11.02
C ILE A 153 -11.33 7.81 11.92
N SER A 154 -12.56 8.23 11.62
CA SER A 154 -13.75 7.73 12.32
C SER A 154 -14.14 6.32 11.85
N GLN A 155 -14.91 5.60 12.66
CA GLN A 155 -15.49 4.30 12.28
C GLN A 155 -16.23 4.38 10.93
N ARG A 156 -17.12 5.37 10.78
CA ARG A 156 -17.83 5.62 9.52
C ARG A 156 -16.88 5.79 8.35
N ARG A 157 -15.80 6.56 8.53
CA ARG A 157 -14.84 6.78 7.44
C ARG A 157 -14.06 5.51 7.10
N TRP A 158 -13.71 4.71 8.11
CA TRP A 158 -13.08 3.41 7.92
C TRP A 158 -13.99 2.48 7.08
N GLU A 159 -15.27 2.36 7.43
CA GLU A 159 -16.25 1.55 6.69
C GLU A 159 -16.42 2.04 5.24
N GLU A 160 -16.58 3.35 5.03
CA GLU A 160 -16.70 3.96 3.71
C GLU A 160 -15.47 3.67 2.83
N VAL A 161 -14.27 3.84 3.37
CA VAL A 161 -13.01 3.63 2.64
C VAL A 161 -12.83 2.16 2.29
N VAL A 162 -13.06 1.26 3.24
CA VAL A 162 -12.92 -0.18 3.03
C VAL A 162 -13.94 -0.67 2.01
N GLY A 163 -15.21 -0.26 2.12
CA GLY A 163 -16.25 -0.62 1.14
C GLY A 163 -15.94 -0.10 -0.26
N ALA A 164 -15.54 1.17 -0.38
CA ALA A 164 -15.19 1.75 -1.67
C ALA A 164 -13.94 1.10 -2.30
N ALA A 165 -12.95 0.69 -1.51
CA ALA A 165 -11.77 0.01 -2.02
C ALA A 165 -12.11 -1.39 -2.56
N HIS A 166 -13.00 -2.14 -1.91
CA HIS A 166 -13.53 -3.41 -2.43
C HIS A 166 -14.36 -3.23 -3.71
N ASN A 167 -15.23 -2.20 -3.77
CA ASN A 167 -16.01 -1.92 -4.98
C ASN A 167 -15.11 -1.46 -6.15
N GLY A 168 -14.09 -0.65 -5.86
CA GLY A 168 -13.09 -0.27 -6.85
C GLY A 168 -12.34 -1.48 -7.41
N GLN A 169 -12.19 -2.52 -6.60
CA GLN A 169 -11.60 -3.80 -6.97
C GLN A 169 -12.51 -4.59 -7.94
N GLU A 170 -13.82 -4.60 -7.73
CA GLU A 170 -14.78 -5.18 -8.67
C GLU A 170 -14.80 -4.46 -10.02
N GLN A 171 -14.79 -3.12 -10.02
CA GLN A 171 -14.78 -2.34 -11.27
C GLN A 171 -13.53 -2.61 -12.12
N LEU A 172 -12.39 -2.88 -11.47
CA LEU A 172 -11.14 -3.25 -12.14
C LEU A 172 -11.17 -4.68 -12.69
N SER A 173 -11.86 -5.62 -12.02
CA SER A 173 -11.98 -7.02 -12.48
C SER A 173 -13.02 -7.22 -13.59
N TYR A 174 -14.11 -6.45 -13.60
CA TYR A 174 -15.21 -6.60 -14.57
C TYR A 174 -15.06 -5.75 -15.84
N GLY A 175 -14.02 -4.92 -15.93
CA GLY A 175 -13.76 -4.04 -17.06
C GLY A 175 -13.36 -4.71 -18.39
N ASN A 176 -13.66 -6.01 -18.56
CA ASN A 176 -13.45 -6.85 -19.76
C ASN A 176 -14.76 -7.45 -20.30
N ILE A 177 -15.89 -6.76 -20.14
CA ILE A 177 -17.10 -7.06 -20.92
C ILE A 177 -17.56 -5.79 -21.62
N VAL A 178 -17.14 -5.64 -22.87
CA VAL A 178 -17.91 -4.88 -23.87
C VAL A 178 -18.25 -5.89 -24.97
N PRO A 179 -19.52 -5.97 -25.41
CA PRO A 179 -19.90 -6.82 -26.54
C PRO A 179 -19.22 -6.39 -27.85
#